data_AF-A0A178AGL8-F1
#
_entry.id   AF-A0A178AGL8-F1
#
_cell.length_a   1.000
_cell.length_b   1.000
_cell.length_c   1.000
_cell.angle_alpha   90.00
_cell.angle_beta   90.00
_cell.angle_gamma   90.00
#
_symmetry.space_group_name_H-M   'P 1'
#
loop_
_entity.id
_entity.type
_entity.pdbx_description
1 polymer ?
#
loop_
_entity_poly.entity_id
_entity_poly.type
_entity_poly.pdbx_seq_one_letter_code
_entity_poly.pdbx_strand_id
1 'polypeptide(L)'
;MAKDSVVDPAARDKYLLQVTAGPTYDPSTHQDVPVNGPDSTCIDSDLVTCYLKVRIKDYHGLPHGSPSSSPYFEHTLHTSDRYSIAWSFVPKQDFSGQDLVIGFDYDHSIRHQLPPGFKYAMKIATSMLDPGLYSDAYCDEPYLYGPALSGLFTLNIGEDVNTVSASDQLSQLEKQTGGVVEEGGSGSGQAIREDQNIPSKWKKRRKHFLSADALKSFTFEKGRMYHCDFFNPHLDFANFSLRLPGFSISVAKYIDEKTHHLRYVLKNRRTEEVLFVVFFKLLFGEELERTLDGRNREEKEKRDADDNQNVAAVQDTQVHKGEVAQPRTQPQPSVTEDQSDEDDSSYSASAAVTSLSNNIYAAFVAMGLWDEPSSSSESEAPSRQPSPQPSGRSLESRVDDMDDATVEKYLQSRHGST
;
A
#
# COMPACT_ATOMS: atom_id res chain seq x y z
N MET A 1 19.78 20.63 19.42
CA MET A 1 18.62 20.81 18.54
C MET A 1 18.98 20.15 17.22
N ALA A 2 18.34 19.04 16.88
CA ALA A 2 18.41 18.52 15.52
C ALA A 2 17.71 19.52 14.57
N LYS A 3 18.02 19.46 13.27
CA LYS A 3 17.11 20.01 12.27
C LYS A 3 15.96 19.03 12.11
N ASP A 4 14.73 19.52 11.99
CA ASP A 4 13.57 18.68 11.69
C ASP A 4 13.82 17.90 10.39
N SER A 5 13.79 16.57 10.49
CA SER A 5 14.29 15.65 9.46
C SER A 5 13.25 15.39 8.37
N VAL A 6 12.76 16.46 7.74
CA VAL A 6 11.81 16.38 6.62
C VAL A 6 12.40 15.51 5.51
N VAL A 7 11.61 14.57 4.99
CA VAL A 7 12.02 13.69 3.90
C VAL A 7 12.32 14.51 2.63
N ASP A 8 13.42 14.21 1.96
CA ASP A 8 13.86 14.83 0.71
C ASP A 8 13.69 13.84 -0.45
N PRO A 9 12.66 13.99 -1.32
CA PRO A 9 12.44 13.10 -2.46
C PRO A 9 13.60 13.07 -3.46
N ALA A 10 14.41 14.13 -3.55
CA ALA A 10 15.57 14.18 -4.44
C ALA A 10 16.74 13.34 -3.90
N ALA A 11 16.75 13.01 -2.61
CA ALA A 11 17.78 12.23 -1.95
C ALA A 11 17.33 10.79 -1.65
N ARG A 12 16.55 10.18 -2.55
CA ARG A 12 15.93 8.86 -2.43
C ARG A 12 16.83 7.76 -1.85
N ASP A 13 18.10 7.70 -2.25
CA ASP A 13 19.05 6.67 -1.80
C ASP A 13 19.36 6.70 -0.28
N LYS A 14 18.89 7.72 0.45
CA LYS A 14 18.97 7.81 1.92
C LYS A 14 17.78 7.15 2.64
N TYR A 15 16.83 6.57 1.90
CA TYR A 15 15.56 6.08 2.44
C TYR A 15 15.28 4.65 1.97
N LEU A 16 15.16 3.69 2.90
CA LEU A 16 14.79 2.30 2.58
C LEU A 16 13.42 1.96 3.14
N LEU A 17 12.50 1.50 2.29
CA LEU A 17 11.21 0.99 2.74
C LEU A 17 11.33 -0.46 3.22
N GLN A 18 11.41 -0.67 4.53
CA GLN A 18 11.22 -2.00 5.11
C GLN A 18 9.72 -2.32 5.14
N VAL A 19 9.36 -3.55 4.77
CA VAL A 19 8.00 -4.08 4.98
C VAL A 19 8.09 -5.33 5.85
N THR A 20 7.39 -5.33 6.98
CA THR A 20 7.27 -6.52 7.86
C THR A 20 5.81 -6.84 8.13
N ALA A 21 5.49 -8.09 8.48
CA ALA A 21 4.13 -8.48 8.79
C ALA A 21 4.07 -9.59 9.84
N GLY A 22 2.99 -9.61 10.64
CA GLY A 22 2.80 -10.57 11.71
C GLY A 22 1.36 -10.63 12.23
N PRO A 23 1.10 -11.49 13.25
CA PRO A 23 -0.24 -11.74 13.77
C PRO A 23 -0.68 -10.74 14.86
N THR A 24 0.21 -9.89 15.37
CA THR A 24 -0.06 -8.90 16.43
C THR A 24 0.63 -7.57 16.11
N TYR A 25 0.34 -6.51 16.86
CA TYR A 25 1.05 -5.23 16.72
C TYR A 25 2.52 -5.24 17.21
N ASP A 26 2.99 -6.31 17.88
CA ASP A 26 4.37 -6.40 18.37
C ASP A 26 5.34 -6.73 17.23
N PRO A 27 6.25 -5.82 16.83
CA PRO A 27 7.16 -6.04 15.71
C PRO A 27 8.14 -7.19 15.92
N SER A 28 8.36 -7.66 17.15
CA SER A 28 9.16 -8.86 17.42
C SER A 28 8.47 -10.17 16.99
N THR A 29 7.16 -10.12 16.73
CA THR A 29 6.37 -11.23 16.17
C THR A 29 6.32 -11.24 14.65
N HIS A 30 6.96 -10.28 13.98
CA HIS A 30 6.89 -10.13 12.53
C HIS A 30 8.00 -10.86 11.77
N GLN A 31 7.74 -11.14 10.50
CA GLN A 31 8.72 -11.52 9.49
C GLN A 31 8.91 -10.38 8.49
N ASP A 32 10.08 -10.27 7.87
CA ASP A 32 10.25 -9.45 6.66
C ASP A 32 9.33 -9.97 5.54
N VAL A 33 8.75 -9.05 4.77
CA VAL A 33 7.98 -9.39 3.56
C VAL A 33 8.90 -9.24 2.35
N PRO A 34 9.10 -10.28 1.52
CA PRO A 34 9.90 -10.18 0.30
C PRO A 34 9.09 -9.43 -0.76
N VAL A 35 9.11 -8.09 -0.71
CA VAL A 35 8.35 -7.23 -1.62
C VAL A 35 8.67 -7.56 -3.08
N ASN A 36 7.63 -7.67 -3.92
CA ASN A 36 7.68 -8.13 -5.31
C ASN A 36 8.23 -9.56 -5.53
N GLY A 37 8.51 -10.32 -4.48
CA GLY A 37 8.99 -11.70 -4.55
C GLY A 37 7.95 -12.71 -5.05
N PRO A 38 8.39 -13.92 -5.46
CA PRO A 38 7.50 -15.00 -5.90
C PRO A 38 6.79 -15.70 -4.74
N ASP A 39 7.35 -15.65 -3.54
CA ASP A 39 6.84 -16.35 -2.35
C ASP A 39 5.91 -15.47 -1.51
N SER A 40 5.01 -16.09 -0.75
CA SER A 40 4.12 -15.42 0.20
C SER A 40 4.63 -15.55 1.63
N THR A 41 4.67 -14.45 2.39
CA THR A 41 4.92 -14.50 3.84
C THR A 41 3.74 -15.17 4.53
N CYS A 42 4.00 -16.28 5.22
CA CYS A 42 2.97 -16.99 6.00
C CYS A 42 2.84 -16.37 7.39
N ILE A 43 1.61 -16.00 7.77
CA ILE A 43 1.25 -15.47 9.08
C ILE A 43 0.20 -16.42 9.66
N ASP A 44 0.56 -17.16 10.70
CA ASP A 44 -0.33 -18.10 11.38
C ASP A 44 -0.64 -17.59 12.80
N SER A 45 -1.92 -17.58 13.17
CA SER A 45 -2.41 -17.18 14.49
C SER A 45 -3.53 -18.13 14.93
N ASP A 46 -4.05 -18.02 16.16
CA ASP A 46 -5.21 -18.82 16.58
C ASP A 46 -6.49 -18.51 15.77
N LEU A 47 -6.50 -17.38 15.03
CA LEU A 47 -7.66 -16.85 14.31
C LEU A 47 -7.65 -17.17 12.81
N VAL A 48 -6.48 -17.16 12.17
CA VAL A 48 -6.32 -17.38 10.73
C VAL A 48 -5.00 -18.07 10.40
N THR A 49 -4.95 -18.73 9.24
CA THR A 49 -3.70 -18.90 8.49
C THR A 49 -3.77 -17.96 7.28
N CYS A 50 -2.78 -17.09 7.11
CA CYS A 50 -2.75 -16.04 6.09
C CYS A 50 -1.46 -16.10 5.26
N TYR A 51 -1.58 -15.93 3.95
CA TYR A 51 -0.50 -15.98 2.97
C TYR A 51 -0.43 -14.63 2.25
N LEU A 52 0.49 -13.76 2.70
CA LEU A 52 0.60 -12.37 2.29
C LEU A 52 1.62 -12.19 1.13
N LYS A 53 1.27 -11.36 0.15
CA LYS A 53 2.18 -10.83 -0.87
C LYS A 53 2.02 -9.31 -0.96
N VAL A 54 3.12 -8.58 -0.74
CA VAL A 54 3.19 -7.13 -0.97
C VAL A 54 3.96 -6.86 -2.24
N ARG A 55 3.39 -6.01 -3.11
CA ARG A 55 3.97 -5.61 -4.39
C ARG A 55 4.00 -4.10 -4.47
N ILE A 56 5.12 -3.52 -4.89
CA ILE A 56 5.32 -2.06 -4.97
C ILE A 56 6.06 -1.74 -6.27
N LYS A 57 5.48 -0.86 -7.08
CA LYS A 57 6.06 -0.41 -8.35
C LYS A 57 7.16 0.61 -8.06
N ASP A 58 8.31 0.44 -8.70
CA ASP A 58 9.55 1.17 -8.42
C ASP A 58 10.02 1.02 -6.96
N TYR A 59 9.95 -0.19 -6.39
CA TYR A 59 10.37 -0.48 -5.02
C TYR A 59 11.88 -0.24 -4.77
N HIS A 60 12.20 0.24 -3.57
CA HIS A 60 13.56 0.41 -3.04
C HIS A 60 13.50 0.29 -1.50
N GLY A 61 14.17 -0.71 -0.93
CA GLY A 61 13.97 -1.03 0.48
C GLY A 61 14.67 -2.30 0.97
N LEU A 62 14.13 -2.88 2.05
CA LEU A 62 14.61 -4.10 2.70
C LEU A 62 13.51 -5.19 2.70
N PRO A 63 13.85 -6.47 2.43
CA PRO A 63 15.21 -7.02 2.32
C PRO A 63 15.96 -6.67 1.02
N HIS A 64 17.28 -6.54 1.10
CA HIS A 64 18.13 -6.35 -0.08
C HIS A 64 18.02 -7.56 -1.02
N GLY A 65 17.77 -7.31 -2.31
CA GLY A 65 17.52 -8.34 -3.32
C GLY A 65 16.06 -8.49 -3.73
N SER A 66 15.11 -7.89 -3.01
CA SER A 66 13.72 -7.78 -3.48
C SER A 66 13.65 -7.01 -4.81
N PRO A 67 12.90 -7.49 -5.83
CA PRO A 67 12.79 -6.81 -7.12
C PRO A 67 12.20 -5.40 -7.02
N SER A 68 12.59 -4.49 -7.92
CA SER A 68 12.05 -3.12 -8.00
C SER A 68 10.64 -3.05 -8.61
N SER A 69 10.14 -4.12 -9.23
CA SER A 69 8.79 -4.23 -9.77
C SER A 69 8.35 -5.70 -9.82
N SER A 70 7.07 -5.94 -10.13
CA SER A 70 6.46 -7.28 -10.23
C SER A 70 5.63 -7.39 -11.52
N PRO A 71 5.59 -8.56 -12.19
CA PRO A 71 4.71 -8.80 -13.36
C PRO A 71 3.23 -8.51 -13.12
N TYR A 72 2.80 -8.45 -11.86
CA TYR A 72 1.49 -7.92 -11.45
C TYR A 72 1.15 -6.59 -12.12
N PHE A 73 2.10 -5.63 -12.19
CA PHE A 73 1.88 -4.30 -12.78
C PHE A 73 1.86 -4.30 -14.32
N GLU A 74 2.07 -5.47 -14.95
CA GLU A 74 1.90 -5.71 -16.38
C GLU A 74 0.54 -6.39 -16.68
N HIS A 75 -0.13 -6.94 -15.65
CA HIS A 75 -1.44 -7.55 -15.79
C HIS A 75 -2.50 -6.50 -16.18
N THR A 76 -3.42 -6.87 -17.07
CA THR A 76 -4.39 -5.94 -17.68
C THR A 76 -5.28 -5.22 -16.66
N LEU A 77 -5.56 -5.86 -15.53
CA LEU A 77 -6.34 -5.29 -14.42
C LEU A 77 -5.56 -4.25 -13.58
N HIS A 78 -4.23 -4.24 -13.65
CA HIS A 78 -3.34 -3.56 -12.69
C HIS A 78 -2.28 -2.64 -13.31
N THR A 79 -2.34 -2.40 -14.62
CA THR A 79 -1.39 -1.52 -15.35
C THR A 79 -1.28 -0.10 -14.77
N SER A 80 -2.35 0.39 -14.17
CA SER A 80 -2.42 1.68 -13.47
C SER A 80 -1.66 1.71 -12.14
N ASP A 81 -1.53 0.56 -11.48
CA ASP A 81 -1.37 0.51 -10.03
C ASP A 81 0.06 0.78 -9.58
N ARG A 82 0.19 1.31 -8.36
CA ARG A 82 1.48 1.63 -7.74
C ARG A 82 1.86 0.63 -6.64
N TYR A 83 0.88 -0.01 -6.01
CA TYR A 83 1.10 -1.09 -5.05
C TYR A 83 -0.08 -2.05 -5.00
N SER A 84 0.17 -3.23 -4.42
CA SER A 84 -0.82 -4.25 -4.06
C SER A 84 -0.44 -4.85 -2.70
N ILE A 85 -1.44 -5.00 -1.83
CA ILE A 85 -1.40 -5.83 -0.64
C ILE A 85 -2.39 -6.97 -0.93
N ALA A 86 -1.87 -8.09 -1.41
CA ALA A 86 -2.67 -9.29 -1.69
C ALA A 86 -2.48 -10.31 -0.58
N TRP A 87 -3.54 -10.98 -0.17
CA TRP A 87 -3.42 -12.13 0.72
C TRP A 87 -4.48 -13.18 0.43
N SER A 88 -4.14 -14.42 0.76
CA SER A 88 -5.09 -15.52 0.83
C SER A 88 -5.20 -15.97 2.28
N PHE A 89 -6.39 -16.12 2.85
CA PHE A 89 -6.53 -16.53 4.25
C PHE A 89 -7.60 -17.59 4.47
N VAL A 90 -7.38 -18.39 5.50
CA VAL A 90 -8.27 -19.46 5.97
C VAL A 90 -8.67 -19.15 7.41
N PRO A 91 -9.95 -18.83 7.69
CA PRO A 91 -10.43 -18.61 9.05
C PRO A 91 -10.36 -19.90 9.89
N LYS A 92 -9.84 -19.81 11.11
CA LYS A 92 -9.86 -20.90 12.10
C LYS A 92 -11.14 -20.90 12.96
N GLN A 93 -11.95 -19.85 12.85
CA GLN A 93 -13.31 -19.72 13.37
C GLN A 93 -14.17 -18.90 12.39
N ASP A 94 -15.49 -18.91 12.55
CA ASP A 94 -16.38 -18.09 11.73
C ASP A 94 -16.28 -16.60 12.14
N PHE A 95 -16.23 -15.70 11.15
CA PHE A 95 -16.34 -14.25 11.39
C PHE A 95 -17.51 -13.65 10.60
N SER A 96 -18.32 -12.79 11.23
CA SER A 96 -19.39 -12.09 10.52
C SER A 96 -18.80 -11.01 9.60
N GLY A 97 -19.40 -10.82 8.43
CA GLY A 97 -19.03 -9.78 7.46
C GLY A 97 -19.12 -8.35 8.00
N GLN A 98 -19.93 -8.12 9.04
CA GLN A 98 -20.00 -6.84 9.75
C GLN A 98 -18.90 -6.64 10.81
N ASP A 99 -18.15 -7.67 11.18
CA ASP A 99 -17.19 -7.63 12.28
C ASP A 99 -15.73 -7.58 11.80
N LEU A 100 -15.41 -8.17 10.63
CA LEU A 100 -14.09 -7.97 10.01
C LEU A 100 -13.99 -6.58 9.37
N VAL A 101 -13.05 -5.79 9.85
CA VAL A 101 -12.71 -4.46 9.35
C VAL A 101 -11.28 -4.40 8.86
N ILE A 102 -11.03 -3.51 7.91
CA ILE A 102 -9.74 -3.33 7.27
C ILE A 102 -9.41 -1.85 7.11
N GLY A 103 -8.13 -1.51 7.19
CA GLY A 103 -7.66 -0.14 7.04
C GLY A 103 -6.31 0.08 7.70
N PHE A 104 -6.13 1.26 8.28
CA PHE A 104 -4.84 1.77 8.73
C PHE A 104 -4.92 2.41 10.13
N ASP A 105 -3.83 2.36 10.88
CA ASP A 105 -3.69 3.02 12.18
C ASP A 105 -2.22 3.29 12.58
N TYR A 106 -2.06 4.05 13.67
CA TYR A 106 -0.79 4.41 14.28
C TYR A 106 -0.85 4.20 15.80
N ASP A 107 0.29 3.89 16.43
CA ASP A 107 0.48 3.83 17.90
C ASP A 107 0.74 5.19 18.56
N HIS A 108 0.67 6.27 17.79
CA HIS A 108 1.00 7.61 18.25
C HIS A 108 0.22 8.69 17.51
N SER A 109 0.04 9.83 18.16
CA SER A 109 -0.79 10.89 17.63
C SER A 109 -0.12 11.63 16.47
N ILE A 110 -0.79 11.66 15.32
CA ILE A 110 -0.36 12.35 14.09
C ILE A 110 -0.90 13.79 14.00
N ARG A 111 -1.53 14.32 15.05
CA ARG A 111 -2.23 15.62 15.07
C ARG A 111 -1.39 16.79 14.55
N HIS A 112 -0.07 16.75 14.73
CA HIS A 112 0.86 17.80 14.29
C HIS A 112 1.11 17.80 12.78
N GLN A 113 0.81 16.69 12.08
CA GLN A 113 0.93 16.54 10.63
C GLN A 113 -0.43 16.55 9.89
N LEU A 114 -1.56 16.69 10.61
CA LEU A 114 -2.86 16.77 9.95
C LEU A 114 -3.01 18.09 9.18
N PRO A 115 -3.36 18.06 7.88
CA PRO A 115 -3.57 19.28 7.11
C PRO A 115 -4.84 20.03 7.60
N PRO A 116 -4.88 21.37 7.46
CA PRO A 116 -6.08 22.16 7.70
C PRO A 116 -7.32 21.59 6.99
N GLY A 117 -8.48 21.71 7.62
CA GLY A 117 -9.73 21.16 7.10
C GLY A 117 -9.92 19.64 7.17
N PHE A 118 -8.95 18.82 7.61
CA PHE A 118 -9.03 17.34 7.60
C PHE A 118 -10.36 16.78 8.14
N LYS A 119 -10.83 17.32 9.27
CA LYS A 119 -12.12 17.00 9.91
C LYS A 119 -13.34 17.11 8.98
N TYR A 120 -13.36 18.07 8.06
CA TYR A 120 -14.48 18.27 7.12
C TYR A 120 -14.51 17.20 6.03
N ALA A 121 -13.35 16.85 5.47
CA ALA A 121 -13.30 15.82 4.44
C ALA A 121 -13.50 14.40 5.01
N MET A 122 -13.11 14.13 6.26
CA MET A 122 -13.54 12.92 6.97
C MET A 122 -15.05 12.82 7.04
N LYS A 123 -15.74 13.91 7.40
CA LYS A 123 -17.20 13.97 7.39
C LYS A 123 -17.79 13.77 5.98
N ILE A 124 -17.14 14.25 4.92
CA ILE A 124 -17.57 14.00 3.52
C ILE A 124 -17.45 12.51 3.19
N ALA A 125 -16.29 11.90 3.42
CA ALA A 125 -16.05 10.49 3.11
C ALA A 125 -17.04 9.55 3.83
N THR A 126 -17.23 9.71 5.14
CA THR A 126 -18.12 8.86 5.95
C THR A 126 -19.61 9.12 5.71
N SER A 127 -20.00 10.24 5.05
CA SER A 127 -21.41 10.55 4.75
C SER A 127 -21.82 10.38 3.29
N MET A 128 -20.85 10.30 2.36
CA MET A 128 -21.12 10.23 0.91
C MET A 128 -20.57 8.98 0.21
N LEU A 129 -19.59 8.25 0.79
CA LEU A 129 -18.89 7.15 0.10
C LEU A 129 -19.20 5.79 0.70
N ASP A 130 -18.74 5.57 1.92
CA ASP A 130 -18.96 4.34 2.67
C ASP A 130 -19.44 4.72 4.10
N PRO A 131 -20.72 4.52 4.44
CA PRO A 131 -21.25 4.81 5.77
C PRO A 131 -20.80 3.78 6.83
N GLY A 132 -20.12 2.71 6.42
CA GLY A 132 -19.39 1.79 7.30
C GLY A 132 -17.97 2.25 7.63
N LEU A 133 -17.41 3.23 6.90
CA LEU A 133 -16.11 3.82 7.17
C LEU A 133 -16.15 4.64 8.47
N TYR A 134 -15.17 4.42 9.36
CA TYR A 134 -15.06 5.11 10.63
C TYR A 134 -13.59 5.37 10.99
N SER A 135 -13.37 6.46 11.74
CA SER A 135 -12.05 7.02 11.99
C SER A 135 -12.03 7.89 13.24
N ASP A 136 -10.88 7.98 13.89
CA ASP A 136 -10.48 9.20 14.56
C ASP A 136 -9.00 9.48 14.26
N ALA A 137 -8.70 10.68 13.76
CA ALA A 137 -7.33 11.14 13.54
C ALA A 137 -6.86 12.11 14.64
N TYR A 138 -7.77 12.55 15.50
CA TYR A 138 -7.55 13.50 16.57
C TYR A 138 -7.48 12.84 17.97
N CYS A 139 -7.45 11.50 18.03
CA CYS A 139 -7.11 10.75 19.24
C CYS A 139 -5.58 10.53 19.36
N ASP A 140 -5.16 9.73 20.35
CA ASP A 140 -3.74 9.45 20.63
C ASP A 140 -3.19 8.26 19.83
N GLU A 141 -4.05 7.33 19.41
CA GLU A 141 -3.76 6.19 18.53
C GLU A 141 -4.70 6.27 17.30
N PRO A 142 -4.38 7.12 16.30
CA PRO A 142 -5.28 7.48 15.21
C PRO A 142 -5.48 6.34 14.21
N TYR A 143 -6.72 6.20 13.74
CA TYR A 143 -7.15 5.08 12.91
C TYR A 143 -8.16 5.47 11.82
N LEU A 144 -8.24 4.63 10.79
CA LEU A 144 -9.28 4.63 9.76
C LEU A 144 -9.55 3.18 9.33
N TYR A 145 -10.77 2.70 9.52
CA TYR A 145 -11.19 1.37 9.06
C TYR A 145 -12.56 1.41 8.36
N GLY A 146 -12.77 0.50 7.41
CA GLY A 146 -14.09 0.15 6.87
C GLY A 146 -14.35 -1.36 6.95
N PRO A 147 -15.58 -1.84 6.71
CA PRO A 147 -15.87 -3.26 6.59
C PRO A 147 -15.01 -3.90 5.50
N ALA A 148 -14.40 -5.07 5.75
CA ALA A 148 -13.51 -5.69 4.77
C ALA A 148 -14.22 -5.92 3.41
N LEU A 149 -15.49 -6.30 3.45
CA LEU A 149 -16.31 -6.60 2.27
C LEU A 149 -16.60 -5.38 1.37
N SER A 150 -16.56 -4.15 1.90
CA SER A 150 -16.64 -2.90 1.12
C SER A 150 -15.26 -2.28 0.85
N GLY A 151 -14.31 -2.41 1.77
CA GLY A 151 -12.94 -1.89 1.63
C GLY A 151 -12.15 -2.58 0.52
N LEU A 152 -12.23 -3.91 0.41
CA LEU A 152 -11.45 -4.74 -0.51
C LEU A 152 -11.71 -4.46 -1.99
N PHE A 153 -10.63 -4.33 -2.76
CA PHE A 153 -10.69 -4.11 -4.21
C PHE A 153 -11.07 -5.37 -4.98
N THR A 154 -10.51 -6.54 -4.65
CA THR A 154 -11.01 -7.82 -5.15
C THR A 154 -11.22 -8.83 -4.03
N LEU A 155 -12.22 -9.70 -4.22
CA LEU A 155 -12.51 -10.85 -3.37
C LEU A 155 -12.79 -12.07 -4.25
N ASN A 156 -12.03 -13.15 -4.05
CA ASN A 156 -12.36 -14.48 -4.55
C ASN A 156 -12.71 -15.39 -3.37
N ILE A 157 -13.89 -16.00 -3.40
CA ILE A 157 -14.31 -17.00 -2.41
C ILE A 157 -13.86 -18.37 -2.93
N GLY A 158 -12.92 -19.01 -2.25
CA GLY A 158 -12.36 -20.30 -2.62
C GLY A 158 -13.09 -21.51 -2.04
N GLU A 159 -12.41 -22.65 -2.09
CA GLU A 159 -12.87 -23.92 -1.55
C GLU A 159 -12.60 -24.08 -0.05
N ASP A 160 -13.30 -25.01 0.57
CA ASP A 160 -12.99 -25.51 1.91
C ASP A 160 -11.66 -26.30 1.88
N VAL A 161 -10.76 -26.07 2.85
CA VAL A 161 -9.43 -26.70 2.88
C VAL A 161 -9.45 -28.22 3.12
N ASN A 162 -10.57 -28.77 3.58
CA ASN A 162 -10.80 -30.22 3.66
C ASN A 162 -11.15 -30.82 2.29
N THR A 163 -11.61 -29.99 1.34
CA THR A 163 -11.92 -30.39 -0.06
C THR A 163 -10.71 -30.16 -0.97
N VAL A 164 -10.06 -28.99 -0.89
CA VAL A 164 -8.87 -28.63 -1.68
C VAL A 164 -7.87 -27.90 -0.78
N SER A 165 -6.66 -28.45 -0.61
CA SER A 165 -5.69 -27.90 0.35
C SER A 165 -5.33 -26.44 0.06
N ALA A 166 -4.99 -25.67 1.10
CA ALA A 166 -4.57 -24.27 0.94
C ALA A 166 -3.40 -24.12 -0.06
N SER A 167 -2.45 -25.07 -0.04
CA SER A 167 -1.31 -25.12 -0.96
C SER A 167 -1.75 -25.36 -2.42
N ASP A 168 -2.75 -26.23 -2.65
CA ASP A 168 -3.30 -26.49 -3.97
C ASP A 168 -4.09 -25.29 -4.51
N GLN A 169 -4.86 -24.59 -3.66
CA GLN A 169 -5.59 -23.38 -4.05
C GLN A 169 -4.64 -22.23 -4.41
N LEU A 170 -3.60 -21.98 -3.59
CA LEU A 170 -2.52 -21.05 -3.91
C LEU A 170 -1.79 -21.43 -5.22
N SER A 171 -1.48 -22.72 -5.38
CA SER A 171 -0.84 -23.23 -6.59
C SER A 171 -1.71 -23.11 -7.84
N GLN A 172 -3.04 -23.10 -7.71
CA GLN A 172 -3.97 -22.86 -8.81
C GLN A 172 -4.02 -21.37 -9.17
N LEU A 173 -4.09 -20.48 -8.18
CA LEU A 173 -4.02 -19.03 -8.39
C LEU A 173 -2.75 -18.62 -9.16
N GLU A 174 -1.58 -19.10 -8.75
CA GLU A 174 -0.31 -18.82 -9.45
C GLU A 174 -0.31 -19.37 -10.89
N LYS A 175 -0.83 -20.58 -11.12
CA LYS A 175 -0.88 -21.21 -12.45
C LYS A 175 -1.91 -20.58 -13.41
N GLN A 176 -2.96 -19.96 -12.88
CA GLN A 176 -4.04 -19.39 -13.69
C GLN A 176 -3.84 -17.89 -13.97
N THR A 177 -3.35 -17.12 -12.98
CA THR A 177 -3.31 -15.65 -13.04
C THR A 177 -1.96 -15.04 -12.62
N GLY A 178 -0.94 -15.85 -12.32
CA GLY A 178 0.34 -15.34 -11.79
C GLY A 178 0.21 -14.69 -10.41
N GLY A 179 -0.74 -15.16 -9.60
CA GLY A 179 -0.98 -14.64 -8.24
C GLY A 179 -1.86 -13.38 -8.20
N VAL A 180 -2.48 -12.99 -9.32
CA VAL A 180 -3.46 -11.91 -9.38
C VAL A 180 -4.82 -12.40 -8.86
N VAL A 181 -5.39 -11.72 -7.88
CA VAL A 181 -6.70 -12.09 -7.31
C VAL A 181 -7.82 -11.44 -8.12
N GLU A 182 -8.50 -12.23 -8.95
CA GLU A 182 -9.69 -11.78 -9.67
C GLU A 182 -10.97 -11.89 -8.82
N GLU A 183 -11.87 -10.93 -9.00
CA GLU A 183 -13.17 -10.89 -8.33
C GLU A 183 -14.09 -12.04 -8.79
N GLY A 184 -14.46 -12.95 -7.88
CA GLY A 184 -15.31 -14.09 -8.24
C GLY A 184 -15.44 -15.13 -7.13
N GLY A 185 -15.68 -16.37 -7.52
CA GLY A 185 -15.61 -17.53 -6.64
C GLY A 185 -15.06 -18.74 -7.38
N SER A 186 -14.44 -19.65 -6.64
CA SER A 186 -13.81 -20.87 -7.14
C SER A 186 -14.45 -22.08 -6.46
N GLY A 187 -14.81 -23.10 -7.24
CA GLY A 187 -15.51 -24.28 -6.74
C GLY A 187 -16.82 -23.93 -6.01
N SER A 188 -17.04 -24.49 -4.83
CA SER A 188 -18.19 -24.20 -3.97
C SER A 188 -18.34 -22.72 -3.60
N GLY A 189 -17.25 -21.94 -3.65
CA GLY A 189 -17.28 -20.50 -3.40
C GLY A 189 -18.07 -19.70 -4.44
N GLN A 190 -18.26 -20.23 -5.65
CA GLN A 190 -19.15 -19.63 -6.65
C GLN A 190 -20.63 -19.73 -6.24
N ALA A 191 -21.06 -20.88 -5.72
CA ALA A 191 -22.44 -21.08 -5.26
C ALA A 191 -22.81 -20.13 -4.09
N ILE A 192 -21.89 -19.95 -3.15
CA ILE A 192 -22.04 -19.00 -2.03
C ILE A 192 -22.33 -17.57 -2.53
N ARG A 193 -21.69 -17.15 -3.63
CA ARG A 193 -21.94 -15.83 -4.25
C ARG A 193 -23.28 -15.74 -4.94
N GLU A 194 -23.74 -16.81 -5.56
CA GLU A 194 -25.04 -16.87 -6.23
C GLU A 194 -26.18 -16.85 -5.20
N ASP A 195 -26.11 -17.68 -4.17
CA ASP A 195 -27.09 -17.73 -3.07
C ASP A 195 -27.18 -16.40 -2.31
N GLN A 196 -26.04 -15.78 -1.98
CA GLN A 196 -26.00 -14.47 -1.32
C GLN A 196 -26.16 -13.28 -2.28
N ASN A 197 -26.40 -13.52 -3.58
CA ASN A 197 -26.62 -12.49 -4.61
C ASN A 197 -25.45 -11.48 -4.73
N ILE A 198 -24.21 -11.90 -4.47
CA ILE A 198 -23.01 -11.07 -4.43
C ILE A 198 -22.59 -10.69 -5.87
N PRO A 199 -22.62 -9.41 -6.26
CA PRO A 199 -22.39 -9.01 -7.66
C PRO A 199 -21.01 -9.42 -8.20
N SER A 200 -20.95 -9.92 -9.44
CA SER A 200 -19.73 -10.39 -10.11
C SER A 200 -18.74 -9.30 -10.56
N LYS A 201 -19.03 -8.01 -10.34
CA LYS A 201 -18.09 -6.90 -10.59
C LYS A 201 -17.73 -6.24 -9.28
N TRP A 202 -16.45 -6.05 -9.02
CA TRP A 202 -15.95 -5.66 -7.71
C TRP A 202 -16.53 -4.33 -7.20
N LYS A 203 -16.62 -3.28 -8.03
CA LYS A 203 -17.30 -2.01 -7.67
C LYS A 203 -18.76 -2.21 -7.25
N LYS A 204 -19.45 -3.23 -7.81
CA LYS A 204 -20.81 -3.61 -7.40
C LYS A 204 -20.83 -4.45 -6.11
N ARG A 205 -19.84 -5.33 -5.88
CA ARG A 205 -19.64 -5.99 -4.56
C ARG A 205 -19.46 -4.95 -3.46
N ARG A 206 -18.49 -4.03 -3.63
CA ARG A 206 -18.21 -2.96 -2.65
C ARG A 206 -19.50 -2.21 -2.30
N LYS A 207 -20.25 -1.76 -3.32
CA LYS A 207 -21.54 -1.06 -3.16
C LYS A 207 -22.64 -1.91 -2.49
N HIS A 208 -22.71 -3.22 -2.77
CA HIS A 208 -23.65 -4.14 -2.11
C HIS A 208 -23.36 -4.23 -0.61
N PHE A 209 -22.08 -4.34 -0.22
CA PHE A 209 -21.65 -4.41 1.18
C PHE A 209 -21.56 -3.07 1.91
N LEU A 210 -22.05 -1.96 1.32
CA LEU A 210 -22.43 -0.76 2.08
C LEU A 210 -23.73 -0.97 2.88
N SER A 211 -24.50 -2.03 2.57
CA SER A 211 -25.68 -2.40 3.35
C SER A 211 -25.29 -3.14 4.62
N ALA A 212 -25.69 -2.59 5.78
CA ALA A 212 -25.51 -3.23 7.08
C ALA A 212 -26.15 -4.63 7.15
N ASP A 213 -27.19 -4.90 6.38
CA ASP A 213 -27.85 -6.22 6.37
C ASP A 213 -27.14 -7.22 5.45
N ALA A 214 -26.51 -6.77 4.36
CA ALA A 214 -25.62 -7.60 3.55
C ALA A 214 -24.35 -7.99 4.31
N LEU A 215 -23.79 -7.05 5.10
CA LEU A 215 -22.66 -7.33 5.99
C LEU A 215 -23.02 -8.35 7.09
N LYS A 216 -24.26 -8.35 7.59
CA LYS A 216 -24.74 -9.33 8.59
C LYS A 216 -25.03 -10.70 7.99
N SER A 217 -25.53 -10.78 6.76
CA SER A 217 -25.84 -12.05 6.11
C SER A 217 -24.60 -12.81 5.65
N PHE A 218 -23.48 -12.10 5.42
CA PHE A 218 -22.22 -12.73 5.06
C PHE A 218 -21.47 -13.27 6.28
N THR A 219 -20.88 -14.46 6.12
CA THR A 219 -19.95 -15.07 7.07
C THR A 219 -18.67 -15.46 6.33
N PHE A 220 -17.52 -15.11 6.89
CA PHE A 220 -16.24 -15.74 6.56
C PHE A 220 -16.19 -17.08 7.28
N GLU A 221 -16.42 -18.16 6.52
CA GLU A 221 -16.57 -19.53 7.03
C GLU A 221 -15.23 -20.09 7.53
N LYS A 222 -15.27 -20.75 8.70
CA LYS A 222 -14.16 -21.56 9.21
C LYS A 222 -13.74 -22.59 8.17
N GLY A 223 -12.45 -22.63 7.85
CA GLY A 223 -11.87 -23.60 6.92
C GLY A 223 -12.00 -23.24 5.44
N ARG A 224 -12.69 -22.15 5.07
CA ARG A 224 -12.75 -21.69 3.67
C ARG A 224 -11.58 -20.79 3.31
N MET A 225 -11.02 -20.98 2.12
CA MET A 225 -10.06 -20.06 1.54
C MET A 225 -10.74 -18.77 1.03
N TYR A 226 -10.20 -17.61 1.37
CA TYR A 226 -10.59 -16.32 0.80
C TYR A 226 -9.35 -15.63 0.23
N HIS A 227 -9.36 -15.34 -1.07
CA HIS A 227 -8.32 -14.55 -1.71
C HIS A 227 -8.77 -13.09 -1.79
N CYS A 228 -7.89 -12.16 -1.44
CA CYS A 228 -8.16 -10.74 -1.32
C CYS A 228 -7.01 -9.93 -1.93
N ASP A 229 -7.31 -8.77 -2.51
CA ASP A 229 -6.30 -7.80 -2.90
C ASP A 229 -6.77 -6.36 -2.60
N PHE A 230 -5.81 -5.53 -2.24
CA PHE A 230 -5.97 -4.12 -1.96
C PHE A 230 -4.85 -3.35 -2.67
N PHE A 231 -5.21 -2.79 -3.82
CA PHE A 231 -4.31 -2.15 -4.76
C PHE A 231 -4.87 -0.78 -5.16
N ASN A 232 -4.00 0.19 -5.45
CA ASN A 232 -4.44 1.43 -6.11
C ASN A 232 -3.29 2.15 -6.85
N PRO A 233 -3.61 3.08 -7.77
CA PRO A 233 -2.62 3.81 -8.58
C PRO A 233 -2.06 5.09 -7.93
N HIS A 234 -2.36 5.30 -6.64
CA HIS A 234 -2.30 6.62 -6.01
C HIS A 234 -1.13 6.79 -5.04
N LEU A 235 -0.79 5.80 -4.21
CA LEU A 235 0.36 5.93 -3.30
C LEU A 235 1.68 5.60 -4.02
N ASP A 236 2.50 6.61 -4.28
CA ASP A 236 3.81 6.48 -4.91
C ASP A 236 4.92 6.49 -3.84
N PHE A 237 5.26 5.29 -3.37
CA PHE A 237 6.33 5.04 -2.40
C PHE A 237 7.73 5.46 -2.88
N ALA A 238 7.94 5.55 -4.20
CA ALA A 238 9.25 5.85 -4.79
C ALA A 238 9.55 7.36 -4.82
N ASN A 239 8.51 8.18 -4.93
CA ASN A 239 8.59 9.64 -5.04
C ASN A 239 7.95 10.36 -3.82
N PHE A 240 7.57 9.62 -2.78
CA PHE A 240 6.86 10.11 -1.58
C PHE A 240 5.67 11.01 -1.93
N SER A 241 4.80 10.56 -2.82
CA SER A 241 3.69 11.38 -3.35
C SER A 241 2.37 10.64 -3.48
N LEU A 242 1.28 11.41 -3.42
CA LEU A 242 -0.09 10.96 -3.72
C LEU A 242 -0.45 11.41 -5.12
N ARG A 243 -0.64 10.45 -6.03
CA ARG A 243 -1.01 10.67 -7.43
C ARG A 243 -2.53 10.79 -7.53
N LEU A 244 -3.01 11.94 -7.99
CA LEU A 244 -4.43 12.19 -8.27
C LEU A 244 -4.68 12.29 -9.79
N PRO A 245 -5.94 12.24 -10.25
CA PRO A 245 -6.26 12.51 -11.64
C PRO A 245 -5.70 13.87 -12.10
N GLY A 246 -4.69 13.83 -12.97
CA GLY A 246 -4.06 15.01 -13.59
C GLY A 246 -2.92 15.68 -12.82
N PHE A 247 -2.56 15.26 -11.60
CA PHE A 247 -1.46 15.86 -10.81
C PHE A 247 -0.93 14.93 -9.73
N SER A 248 0.11 15.33 -8.99
CA SER A 248 0.63 14.56 -7.85
C SER A 248 1.08 15.50 -6.74
N ILE A 249 0.81 15.13 -5.48
CA ILE A 249 1.10 15.93 -4.29
C ILE A 249 2.24 15.25 -3.53
N SER A 250 3.36 15.94 -3.30
CA SER A 250 4.40 15.42 -2.39
C SER A 250 3.88 15.40 -0.95
N VAL A 251 3.99 14.25 -0.29
CA VAL A 251 3.67 14.08 1.13
C VAL A 251 4.90 13.99 2.02
N ALA A 252 6.10 14.16 1.45
CA ALA A 252 7.36 14.17 2.21
C ALA A 252 7.38 15.21 3.35
N LYS A 253 6.62 16.33 3.23
CA LYS A 253 6.47 17.32 4.32
C LYS A 253 5.67 16.83 5.54
N TYR A 254 4.97 15.69 5.43
CA TYR A 254 4.18 15.07 6.49
C TYR A 254 4.82 13.80 7.07
N ILE A 255 6.02 13.42 6.59
CA ILE A 255 6.78 12.25 7.06
C ILE A 255 7.91 12.73 7.97
N ASP A 256 7.87 12.32 9.23
CA ASP A 256 8.86 12.61 10.28
C ASP A 256 9.24 11.36 11.09
N GLU A 257 10.07 11.51 12.13
CA GLU A 257 10.53 10.43 13.04
C GLU A 257 9.41 9.69 13.82
N LYS A 258 8.15 10.04 13.59
CA LYS A 258 6.98 9.33 14.12
C LYS A 258 6.13 8.77 12.98
N THR A 259 5.75 9.64 12.03
CA THR A 259 4.83 9.31 10.94
C THR A 259 5.45 8.48 9.81
N HIS A 260 6.73 8.10 9.90
CA HIS A 260 7.42 7.20 8.96
C HIS A 260 7.00 5.72 9.05
N HIS A 261 6.04 5.40 9.90
CA HIS A 261 5.38 4.10 9.99
C HIS A 261 3.93 4.18 9.52
N LEU A 262 3.51 3.25 8.67
CA LEU A 262 2.10 3.03 8.32
C LEU A 262 1.75 1.57 8.58
N ARG A 263 0.77 1.31 9.45
CA ARG A 263 0.27 -0.05 9.74
C ARG A 263 -0.98 -0.31 8.91
N TYR A 264 -1.02 -1.43 8.21
CA TYR A 264 -2.20 -1.93 7.49
C TYR A 264 -2.76 -3.14 8.24
N VAL A 265 -4.00 -3.07 8.72
CA VAL A 265 -4.58 -4.04 9.65
C VAL A 265 -5.85 -4.67 9.09
N LEU A 266 -5.97 -5.99 9.23
CA LEU A 266 -7.24 -6.72 9.23
C LEU A 266 -7.53 -7.14 10.68
N LYS A 267 -8.64 -6.68 11.25
CA LYS A 267 -9.03 -7.01 12.64
C LYS A 267 -10.54 -7.25 12.80
N ASN A 268 -10.92 -7.86 13.90
CA ASN A 268 -12.30 -8.02 14.34
C ASN A 268 -12.71 -6.84 15.25
N ARG A 269 -13.53 -5.90 14.76
CA ARG A 269 -13.96 -4.71 15.54
C ARG A 269 -14.91 -4.98 16.72
N ARG A 270 -15.27 -6.24 16.94
CA ARG A 270 -16.14 -6.68 18.05
C ARG A 270 -15.34 -7.22 19.23
N THR A 271 -14.12 -7.69 18.98
CA THR A 271 -13.20 -8.25 19.98
C THR A 271 -11.86 -7.51 20.05
N GLU A 272 -11.61 -6.60 19.11
CA GLU A 272 -10.33 -5.91 18.85
C GLU A 272 -9.15 -6.83 18.51
N GLU A 273 -9.43 -8.11 18.22
CA GLU A 273 -8.42 -9.09 17.83
C GLU A 273 -7.90 -8.83 16.40
N VAL A 274 -6.58 -8.73 16.25
CA VAL A 274 -5.90 -8.64 14.96
C VAL A 274 -5.84 -10.02 14.29
N LEU A 275 -6.18 -10.08 13.00
CA LEU A 275 -6.00 -11.28 12.18
C LEU A 275 -4.59 -11.28 11.55
N PHE A 276 -4.17 -10.13 11.01
CA PHE A 276 -2.79 -9.81 10.68
C PHE A 276 -2.58 -8.29 10.62
N VAL A 277 -1.32 -7.87 10.69
CA VAL A 277 -0.88 -6.50 10.41
C VAL A 277 0.35 -6.49 9.50
N VAL A 278 0.46 -5.48 8.64
CA VAL A 278 1.62 -5.19 7.78
C VAL A 278 2.15 -3.80 8.11
N PHE A 279 3.43 -3.70 8.48
CA PHE A 279 4.10 -2.44 8.77
C PHE A 279 4.91 -2.01 7.54
N PHE A 280 4.62 -0.82 7.03
CA PHE A 280 5.43 -0.11 6.04
C PHE A 280 6.26 0.93 6.79
N LYS A 281 7.59 0.74 6.82
CA LYS A 281 8.53 1.55 7.62
C LYS A 281 9.57 2.20 6.72
N LEU A 282 9.56 3.52 6.63
CA LEU A 282 10.54 4.27 5.84
C LEU A 282 11.79 4.58 6.68
N LEU A 283 12.81 3.72 6.59
CA LEU A 283 14.06 3.87 7.33
C LEU A 283 14.90 5.02 6.77
N PHE A 284 15.32 5.94 7.65
CA PHE A 284 16.35 6.96 7.38
C PHE A 284 17.15 7.29 8.65
N GLY A 285 18.24 8.05 8.50
CA GLY A 285 19.06 8.54 9.62
C GLY A 285 19.60 7.43 10.51
N GLU A 286 19.67 7.69 11.82
CA GLU A 286 20.17 6.73 12.83
C GLU A 286 19.41 5.40 12.82
N GLU A 287 18.13 5.38 12.43
CA GLU A 287 17.34 4.14 12.41
C GLU A 287 17.69 3.27 11.20
N LEU A 288 17.91 3.87 10.03
CA LEU A 288 18.45 3.15 8.87
C LEU A 288 19.83 2.56 9.18
N GLU A 289 20.73 3.36 9.75
CA GLU A 289 22.06 2.90 10.16
C GLU A 289 21.93 1.71 11.13
N ARG A 290 21.14 1.85 12.19
CA ARG A 290 20.92 0.80 13.22
C ARG A 290 20.31 -0.48 12.65
N THR A 291 19.36 -0.39 11.72
CA THR A 291 18.74 -1.57 11.10
C THR A 291 19.70 -2.30 10.15
N LEU A 292 20.52 -1.57 9.39
CA LEU A 292 21.57 -2.17 8.57
C LEU A 292 22.65 -2.82 9.45
N ASP A 293 23.07 -2.16 10.53
CA ASP A 293 24.07 -2.67 11.45
C ASP A 293 23.62 -3.94 12.18
N GLY A 294 22.32 -4.05 12.52
CA GLY A 294 21.71 -5.27 13.06
C GLY A 294 21.77 -6.43 12.06
N ARG A 295 21.27 -6.21 10.84
CA ARG A 295 21.27 -7.22 9.75
C ARG A 295 22.67 -7.72 9.42
N ASN A 296 23.65 -6.80 9.32
CA ASN A 296 25.05 -7.14 9.07
C ASN A 296 25.63 -8.11 10.13
N ARG A 297 25.20 -7.97 11.40
CA ARG A 297 25.59 -8.87 12.50
C ARG A 297 24.89 -10.21 12.38
N GLU A 298 23.57 -10.24 12.17
CA GLU A 298 22.83 -11.50 11.97
C GLU A 298 23.35 -12.33 10.79
N GLU A 299 23.63 -11.69 9.65
CA GLU A 299 24.22 -12.38 8.51
C GLU A 299 25.62 -12.91 8.81
N LYS A 300 26.40 -12.20 9.65
CA LYS A 300 27.71 -12.69 10.08
C LYS A 300 27.57 -13.88 11.02
N GLU A 301 26.66 -13.82 11.99
CA GLU A 301 26.40 -14.92 12.93
C GLU A 301 25.88 -16.17 12.20
N LYS A 302 25.03 -16.01 11.17
CA LYS A 302 24.59 -17.10 10.28
C LYS A 302 25.77 -17.72 9.51
N ARG A 303 26.65 -16.89 8.91
CA ARG A 303 27.87 -17.36 8.22
C ARG A 303 28.84 -18.08 9.17
N ASP A 304 29.13 -17.48 10.32
CA ASP A 304 30.02 -18.04 11.35
C ASP A 304 29.45 -19.38 11.89
N ALA A 305 28.12 -19.56 11.95
CA ALA A 305 27.46 -20.81 12.34
C ALA A 305 27.51 -21.89 11.25
N ASP A 306 27.27 -21.53 9.98
CA ASP A 306 27.36 -22.47 8.84
C ASP A 306 28.82 -22.91 8.59
N ASP A 307 29.80 -22.01 8.74
CA ASP A 307 31.22 -22.36 8.68
C ASP A 307 31.60 -23.32 9.83
N ASN A 308 31.06 -23.15 11.03
CA ASN A 308 31.33 -24.05 12.16
C ASN A 308 30.70 -25.45 11.95
N GLN A 309 29.53 -25.54 11.31
CA GLN A 309 28.94 -26.81 10.86
C GLN A 309 29.80 -27.47 9.76
N ASN A 310 30.29 -26.69 8.79
CA ASN A 310 31.20 -27.19 7.76
C ASN A 310 32.55 -27.65 8.34
N VAL A 311 33.12 -26.94 9.32
CA VAL A 311 34.36 -27.36 10.01
C VAL A 311 34.19 -28.70 10.72
N ALA A 312 33.00 -28.99 11.27
CA ALA A 312 32.70 -30.31 11.84
C ALA A 312 32.65 -31.41 10.76
N ALA A 313 32.14 -31.11 9.55
CA ALA A 313 32.12 -32.05 8.42
C ALA A 313 33.49 -32.23 7.73
N VAL A 314 34.34 -31.20 7.71
CA VAL A 314 35.62 -31.17 6.97
C VAL A 314 36.77 -31.86 7.73
N GLN A 315 36.61 -32.17 9.02
CA GLN A 315 37.64 -32.90 9.78
C GLN A 315 37.91 -34.33 9.27
N ASP A 316 37.01 -34.92 8.49
CA ASP A 316 37.17 -36.28 7.96
C ASP A 316 37.80 -36.34 6.55
N THR A 317 38.20 -35.21 5.93
CA THR A 317 38.71 -35.20 4.53
C THR A 317 39.88 -34.22 4.26
N GLN A 318 41.04 -34.43 4.89
CA GLN A 318 42.30 -33.80 4.46
C GLN A 318 43.27 -34.74 3.72
N VAL A 319 43.36 -34.67 2.38
CA VAL A 319 44.57 -35.09 1.63
C VAL A 319 44.78 -34.26 0.34
N HIS A 320 45.95 -33.60 0.25
CA HIS A 320 46.68 -33.13 -0.96
C HIS A 320 46.24 -31.88 -1.78
N LYS A 321 46.96 -30.79 -1.47
CA LYS A 321 47.65 -29.81 -2.36
C LYS A 321 47.51 -29.91 -3.90
N GLY A 322 47.36 -28.74 -4.51
CA GLY A 322 47.84 -28.38 -5.85
C GLY A 322 48.03 -26.85 -5.97
N GLU A 323 49.09 -26.38 -6.64
CA GLU A 323 49.52 -24.96 -6.72
C GLU A 323 49.91 -24.60 -8.16
N VAL A 324 49.65 -23.37 -8.65
CA VAL A 324 50.50 -22.59 -9.61
C VAL A 324 49.86 -21.24 -10.05
N ALA A 325 50.76 -20.30 -10.37
CA ALA A 325 50.69 -18.85 -10.66
C ALA A 325 49.69 -18.24 -11.70
N GLN A 326 49.65 -16.89 -11.68
CA GLN A 326 49.06 -15.96 -12.70
C GLN A 326 50.01 -15.70 -13.90
N PRO A 327 49.60 -14.97 -14.98
CA PRO A 327 49.82 -13.50 -14.99
C PRO A 327 48.86 -12.59 -15.82
N ARG A 328 48.69 -11.35 -15.32
CA ARG A 328 48.49 -10.01 -15.96
C ARG A 328 48.39 -9.85 -17.51
N THR A 329 47.43 -9.02 -17.97
CA THR A 329 47.67 -7.80 -18.82
C THR A 329 46.46 -6.83 -18.89
N GLN A 330 46.72 -5.61 -19.38
CA GLN A 330 45.79 -4.45 -19.64
C GLN A 330 45.87 -4.09 -21.15
N PRO A 331 44.95 -3.30 -21.80
CA PRO A 331 44.87 -1.83 -21.61
C PRO A 331 43.49 -1.14 -21.91
N GLN A 332 43.48 0.21 -21.91
CA GLN A 332 42.41 1.17 -22.29
C GLN A 332 42.96 2.20 -23.34
N PRO A 333 42.25 3.22 -23.92
CA PRO A 333 41.38 4.28 -23.32
C PRO A 333 39.93 4.32 -23.94
N SER A 334 39.11 5.38 -24.20
CA SER A 334 39.26 6.83 -24.48
C SER A 334 37.97 7.70 -24.31
N VAL A 335 38.12 9.01 -24.55
CA VAL A 335 37.20 10.20 -24.64
C VAL A 335 36.20 10.21 -25.83
N THR A 336 35.19 11.11 -26.01
CA THR A 336 34.85 12.51 -25.52
C THR A 336 33.30 12.73 -25.50
N GLU A 337 32.66 13.55 -24.62
CA GLU A 337 32.20 15.00 -24.74
C GLU A 337 31.23 15.31 -25.94
N ASP A 338 30.10 16.07 -25.92
CA ASP A 338 29.46 17.14 -25.08
C ASP A 338 27.89 16.93 -24.96
N GLN A 339 27.05 17.51 -24.05
CA GLN A 339 26.48 18.89 -23.83
C GLN A 339 25.62 19.47 -25.02
N SER A 340 24.50 20.21 -24.89
CA SER A 340 23.76 20.93 -23.80
C SER A 340 22.28 21.33 -24.17
N ASP A 341 21.38 21.53 -23.18
CA ASP A 341 20.31 22.59 -22.98
C ASP A 341 19.25 22.97 -24.10
N GLU A 342 18.05 23.56 -23.87
CA GLU A 342 17.11 23.77 -22.73
C GLU A 342 15.66 24.10 -23.25
N ASP A 343 14.68 24.28 -22.34
CA ASP A 343 13.23 24.56 -22.57
C ASP A 343 12.85 26.05 -22.86
N ASP A 344 11.61 26.33 -23.28
CA ASP A 344 10.58 27.06 -22.47
C ASP A 344 9.18 27.12 -23.17
N SER A 345 8.16 27.56 -22.42
CA SER A 345 6.72 27.43 -22.67
C SER A 345 5.95 28.75 -22.44
N SER A 346 4.62 28.74 -22.57
CA SER A 346 3.78 29.86 -22.10
C SER A 346 2.40 29.41 -21.61
N TYR A 347 1.92 30.05 -20.54
CA TYR A 347 0.76 29.61 -19.74
C TYR A 347 -0.45 30.57 -19.83
N SER A 348 -1.63 30.08 -19.42
CA SER A 348 -2.84 30.89 -19.25
C SER A 348 -3.58 30.58 -17.93
N ALA A 349 -4.25 31.58 -17.36
CA ALA A 349 -4.59 31.61 -15.94
C ALA A 349 -6.06 31.22 -15.64
N SER A 350 -6.29 29.94 -15.34
CA SER A 350 -7.58 29.44 -14.80
C SER A 350 -7.43 28.50 -13.57
N ALA A 351 -6.20 28.11 -13.21
CA ALA A 351 -5.94 27.03 -12.26
C ALA A 351 -6.14 27.37 -10.76
N ALA A 352 -6.32 28.65 -10.41
CA ALA A 352 -6.27 29.12 -9.01
C ALA A 352 -7.51 28.78 -8.15
N VAL A 353 -8.49 28.03 -8.68
CA VAL A 353 -9.82 27.80 -8.06
C VAL A 353 -10.05 26.32 -7.70
N THR A 354 -9.03 25.45 -7.82
CA THR A 354 -9.23 23.99 -7.79
C THR A 354 -8.45 23.25 -6.68
N SER A 355 -7.55 23.92 -5.96
CA SER A 355 -6.47 23.23 -5.20
C SER A 355 -6.87 22.72 -3.80
N LEU A 356 -7.66 23.49 -3.04
CA LEU A 356 -7.80 23.32 -1.59
C LEU A 356 -8.58 22.06 -1.15
N SER A 357 -9.46 21.53 -2.00
CA SER A 357 -10.16 20.26 -1.76
C SER A 357 -9.24 19.03 -1.79
N ASN A 358 -8.05 19.17 -2.36
CA ASN A 358 -7.35 18.04 -2.94
C ASN A 358 -6.48 17.27 -1.95
N ASN A 359 -6.00 17.89 -0.88
CA ASN A 359 -5.10 17.24 0.08
C ASN A 359 -5.76 16.06 0.81
N ILE A 360 -7.06 16.16 1.13
CA ILE A 360 -7.76 15.13 1.89
C ILE A 360 -8.59 14.22 0.96
N TYR A 361 -8.99 14.71 -0.22
CA TYR A 361 -9.38 13.84 -1.34
C TYR A 361 -8.24 12.88 -1.72
N ALA A 362 -7.00 13.40 -1.82
CA ALA A 362 -5.80 12.59 -2.04
C ALA A 362 -5.63 11.50 -0.97
N ALA A 363 -5.93 11.79 0.29
CA ALA A 363 -5.89 10.78 1.35
C ALA A 363 -6.89 9.64 1.07
N PHE A 364 -8.20 9.91 0.92
CA PHE A 364 -9.19 8.84 0.70
C PHE A 364 -8.99 8.09 -0.63
N VAL A 365 -8.56 8.80 -1.66
CA VAL A 365 -8.23 8.22 -2.97
C VAL A 365 -6.97 7.34 -2.86
N ALA A 366 -5.92 7.76 -2.13
CA ALA A 366 -4.72 6.95 -1.87
C ALA A 366 -4.91 5.81 -0.86
N MET A 367 -5.95 5.88 -0.05
CA MET A 367 -6.46 4.78 0.75
C MET A 367 -7.51 3.95 -0.02
N GLY A 368 -7.75 4.23 -1.31
CA GLY A 368 -8.60 3.42 -2.18
C GLY A 368 -10.11 3.43 -1.86
N LEU A 369 -10.56 4.36 -1.02
CA LEU A 369 -11.93 4.47 -0.53
C LEU A 369 -12.82 5.33 -1.46
N TRP A 370 -12.31 5.71 -2.63
CA TRP A 370 -13.02 6.43 -3.68
C TRP A 370 -12.93 5.65 -5.00
N ASP A 371 -13.98 5.74 -5.81
CA ASP A 371 -14.05 5.21 -7.17
C ASP A 371 -14.65 6.27 -8.11
N GLU A 372 -13.91 6.71 -9.12
CA GLU A 372 -14.41 7.67 -10.13
C GLU A 372 -15.59 7.09 -10.94
N PRO A 373 -16.65 7.88 -11.20
CA PRO A 373 -17.66 7.54 -12.19
C PRO A 373 -17.08 7.71 -13.60
N SER A 374 -16.81 6.59 -14.29
CA SER A 374 -16.26 6.60 -15.65
C SER A 374 -17.17 7.36 -16.64
N SER A 375 -16.69 8.45 -17.22
CA SER A 375 -17.40 9.20 -18.25
C SER A 375 -17.54 8.38 -19.54
N SER A 376 -18.76 8.02 -19.92
CA SER A 376 -19.07 7.50 -21.24
C SER A 376 -19.07 8.65 -22.25
N SER A 377 -17.95 8.85 -22.94
CA SER A 377 -17.73 10.00 -23.82
C SER A 377 -18.33 9.84 -25.21
N GLU A 378 -19.37 10.62 -25.53
CA GLU A 378 -19.74 11.02 -26.89
C GLU A 378 -20.16 12.51 -26.89
N SER A 379 -20.06 13.16 -28.05
CA SER A 379 -20.36 14.59 -28.34
C SER A 379 -19.21 15.60 -28.14
N GLU A 380 -19.21 16.63 -28.98
CA GLU A 380 -18.06 17.52 -29.26
C GLU A 380 -18.13 18.91 -28.57
N ALA A 381 -17.08 19.72 -28.80
CA ALA A 381 -16.85 21.04 -28.18
C ALA A 381 -17.76 22.18 -28.73
N PRO A 382 -17.67 23.39 -28.15
CA PRO A 382 -16.74 24.37 -28.75
C PRO A 382 -15.95 25.23 -27.74
N SER A 383 -14.96 25.97 -28.26
CA SER A 383 -13.93 26.70 -27.50
C SER A 383 -14.28 28.15 -27.14
N ARG A 384 -13.60 28.70 -26.12
CA ARG A 384 -13.48 30.14 -25.82
C ARG A 384 -12.11 30.49 -25.23
N GLN A 385 -11.63 31.71 -25.48
CA GLN A 385 -10.28 32.18 -25.09
C GLN A 385 -10.24 32.76 -23.65
N PRO A 386 -9.11 32.65 -22.92
CA PRO A 386 -8.91 33.34 -21.64
C PRO A 386 -8.25 34.72 -21.79
N SER A 387 -8.32 35.51 -20.72
CA SER A 387 -7.65 36.82 -20.53
C SER A 387 -6.68 36.77 -19.32
N PRO A 388 -5.70 37.69 -19.20
CA PRO A 388 -4.48 37.44 -18.41
C PRO A 388 -4.58 37.75 -16.91
N GLN A 389 -3.66 37.18 -16.12
CA GLN A 389 -3.29 37.64 -14.77
C GLN A 389 -1.76 37.68 -14.60
N PRO A 390 -1.22 38.62 -13.79
CA PRO A 390 0.20 38.76 -13.51
C PRO A 390 0.72 37.87 -12.36
N SER A 391 2.03 37.92 -12.12
CA SER A 391 2.80 37.06 -11.21
C SER A 391 2.54 37.29 -9.70
N GLY A 392 2.63 36.21 -8.90
CA GLY A 392 2.55 36.29 -7.44
C GLY A 392 2.54 34.94 -6.70
N ARG A 393 3.74 34.40 -6.43
CA ARG A 393 4.05 33.12 -5.75
C ARG A 393 3.45 31.85 -6.40
N SER A 394 3.98 30.69 -6.02
CA SER A 394 3.47 29.39 -6.49
C SER A 394 2.13 29.04 -5.83
N LEU A 395 1.34 28.18 -6.48
CA LEU A 395 -0.08 27.97 -6.15
C LEU A 395 -0.26 27.19 -4.84
N GLU A 396 0.76 26.42 -4.46
CA GLU A 396 0.88 25.64 -3.23
C GLU A 396 1.01 26.57 -2.01
N SER A 397 1.87 27.59 -2.10
CA SER A 397 2.05 28.58 -1.02
C SER A 397 0.79 29.38 -0.71
N ARG A 398 -0.13 29.49 -1.69
CA ARG A 398 -1.42 30.17 -1.53
C ARG A 398 -2.50 29.30 -0.88
N VAL A 399 -2.24 28.00 -0.71
CA VAL A 399 -3.10 27.04 0.01
C VAL A 399 -2.67 26.90 1.47
N ASP A 400 -1.36 26.85 1.73
CA ASP A 400 -0.83 26.73 3.09
C ASP A 400 -1.13 27.99 3.96
N ASP A 401 -1.42 29.15 3.36
CA ASP A 401 -1.80 30.41 4.02
C ASP A 401 -3.32 30.56 4.36
N MET A 402 -4.17 29.54 4.12
CA MET A 402 -5.66 29.67 4.19
C MET A 402 -6.28 29.16 5.51
N ASP A 403 -7.27 29.90 6.04
CA ASP A 403 -8.01 29.52 7.27
C ASP A 403 -9.10 28.46 7.04
N ASP A 404 -9.42 27.68 8.09
CA ASP A 404 -10.41 26.60 8.07
C ASP A 404 -11.82 27.04 7.61
N ALA A 405 -12.25 28.29 7.89
CA ALA A 405 -13.57 28.77 7.49
C ALA A 405 -13.63 29.12 5.99
N THR A 406 -12.47 29.48 5.41
CA THR A 406 -12.30 29.64 3.96
C THR A 406 -12.18 28.28 3.28
N VAL A 407 -11.53 27.27 3.89
CA VAL A 407 -11.57 25.86 3.46
C VAL A 407 -13.01 25.33 3.44
N GLU A 408 -13.76 25.53 4.52
CA GLU A 408 -15.14 25.06 4.67
C GLU A 408 -16.06 25.63 3.58
N LYS A 409 -16.05 26.96 3.37
CA LYS A 409 -16.86 27.61 2.32
C LYS A 409 -16.52 27.10 0.93
N TYR A 410 -15.24 26.89 0.65
CA TYR A 410 -14.78 26.35 -0.63
C TYR A 410 -15.36 24.94 -0.87
N LEU A 411 -15.18 24.02 0.08
CA LEU A 411 -15.75 22.67 0.02
C LEU A 411 -17.27 22.68 -0.16
N GLN A 412 -18.00 23.49 0.63
CA GLN A 412 -19.46 23.60 0.56
C GLN A 412 -19.94 24.09 -0.82
N SER A 413 -19.30 25.14 -1.36
CA SER A 413 -19.68 25.73 -2.66
C SER A 413 -19.59 24.77 -3.84
N ARG A 414 -18.68 23.79 -3.79
CA ARG A 414 -18.43 22.83 -4.87
C ARG A 414 -19.40 21.63 -4.87
N HIS A 415 -20.14 21.45 -3.77
CA HIS A 415 -21.15 20.40 -3.60
C HIS A 415 -22.57 20.96 -3.38
N GLY A 416 -22.76 22.28 -3.51
CA GLY A 416 -24.04 22.98 -3.35
C GLY A 416 -24.92 23.06 -4.60
N SER A 417 -24.55 22.38 -5.70
CA SER A 417 -25.31 22.31 -6.94
C SER A 417 -25.74 20.87 -7.23
N THR A 418 -27.05 20.69 -7.42
CA THR A 418 -27.74 19.43 -7.74
C THR A 418 -27.59 19.01 -9.19
#